data_AF-A0A965VFP9-F1
#
_entry.id   AF-A0A965VFP9-F1
#
_cell.length_a   1.000
_cell.length_b   1.000
_cell.length_c   1.000
_cell.angle_alpha   90.00
_cell.angle_beta   90.00
_cell.angle_gamma   90.00
#
_symmetry.space_group_name_H-M   'P 1'
#
loop_
_entity.id
_entity.type
_entity.pdbx_description
1 polymer ?
#
loop_
_entity_poly.entity_id
_entity_poly.type
_entity_poly.pdbx_seq_one_letter_code
_entity_poly.pdbx_strand_id
1 'polypeptide(L)' 'MIEFLTVLSLVTISFAALAIGVIFKNKPITGSCGGMANLEDGAPCKICGRTTIGDCETN' A
#
# COMPACT_ATOMS: atom_id res chain seq x y z
N MET A 1 -9.45 22.58 24.34
CA MET A 1 -10.66 21.90 23.80
C MET A 1 -10.62 21.86 22.28
N ILE A 2 -10.47 23.02 21.61
CA ILE A 2 -10.33 23.08 20.13
C ILE A 2 -9.11 22.28 19.64
N GLU A 3 -7.94 22.43 20.26
CA GLU A 3 -6.72 21.67 19.89
C GLU A 3 -6.96 20.17 19.73
N PHE A 4 -7.67 19.56 20.68
CA PHE A 4 -8.00 18.13 20.65
C PHE A 4 -8.88 17.78 19.45
N LEU A 5 -9.92 18.59 19.21
CA LEU A 5 -10.85 18.39 18.10
C LEU A 5 -10.16 18.58 16.74
N THR A 6 -9.23 19.53 16.63
CA THR A 6 -8.45 19.79 15.41
C THR A 6 -7.56 18.61 15.07
N VAL A 7 -6.80 18.09 16.05
CA VAL A 7 -5.91 16.94 15.84
C VAL A 7 -6.72 15.68 15.50
N LEU A 8 -7.83 15.43 16.23
CA LEU A 8 -8.73 14.32 15.96
C LEU A 8 -9.23 14.36 14.51
N SER A 9 -9.74 15.51 14.08
CA SER A 9 -10.26 15.71 12.73
C SER A 9 -9.19 15.49 11.66
N LEU A 10 -7.98 16.03 11.86
CA LEU A 10 -6.87 15.87 10.92
C LEU A 10 -6.49 14.40 10.71
N VAL A 11 -6.37 13.65 11.80
CA VAL A 11 -6.04 12.22 11.75
C VAL A 11 -7.17 11.44 11.06
N THR A 12 -8.43 11.67 11.43
CA THR A 12 -9.57 11.00 10.81
C THR A 12 -9.65 11.27 9.31
N ILE A 13 -9.47 12.52 8.88
CA ILE A 13 -9.49 12.89 7.46
C ILE A 13 -8.32 12.23 6.71
N SER A 14 -7.15 12.15 7.31
CA SER A 14 -5.97 11.50 6.70
C SER A 14 -6.23 10.02 6.42
N PHE A 15 -6.77 9.28 7.39
CA PHE A 15 -7.12 7.87 7.19
C PHE A 15 -8.29 7.67 6.22
N ALA A 16 -9.29 8.56 6.24
CA ALA A 16 -10.38 8.53 5.26
C ALA A 16 -9.85 8.73 3.84
N ALA A 17 -8.94 9.68 3.63
CA ALA A 17 -8.31 9.93 2.33
C ALA A 17 -7.49 8.73 1.84
N LEU A 18 -6.75 8.05 2.73
CA LEU A 18 -6.03 6.82 2.40
C LEU A 18 -6.98 5.72 1.96
N ALA A 19 -8.07 5.49 2.71
CA ALA A 19 -9.06 4.46 2.38
C ALA A 19 -9.73 4.74 1.03
N ILE A 20 -10.14 5.99 0.80
CA ILE A 20 -10.68 6.45 -0.49
C ILE A 20 -9.66 6.17 -1.60
N GLY A 21 -8.41 6.58 -1.43
CA GLY A 21 -7.35 6.38 -2.41
C GLY A 21 -7.16 4.91 -2.81
N VAL A 22 -7.20 3.98 -1.85
CA VAL A 22 -7.10 2.54 -2.09
C VAL A 22 -8.29 2.01 -2.88
N ILE A 23 -9.51 2.38 -2.49
CA ILE A 23 -10.74 1.95 -3.15
C ILE A 23 -10.75 2.43 -4.62
N PHE A 24 -10.41 3.70 -4.86
CA PHE A 24 -10.39 4.25 -6.22
C PHE A 24 -9.30 3.63 -7.10
N LYS A 25 -8.12 3.32 -6.54
CA LYS A 25 -7.03 2.73 -7.30
C LYS A 25 -7.20 1.23 -7.51
N ASN A 26 -8.05 0.54 -6.73
CA ASN A 26 -8.25 -0.91 -6.74
C ASN A 26 -6.94 -1.71 -6.80
N LYS A 27 -5.88 -1.12 -6.24
CA LYS A 27 -4.56 -1.72 -6.17
C LYS A 27 -4.25 -1.88 -4.69
N PRO A 28 -3.69 -3.04 -4.29
CA PRO A 28 -3.23 -3.22 -2.92
C PRO A 28 -2.21 -2.12 -2.59
N ILE A 29 -2.13 -1.72 -1.32
CA ILE A 29 -1.10 -0.79 -0.86
C ILE A 29 0.25 -1.35 -1.28
N THR A 30 0.96 -0.64 -2.16
CA THR A 30 2.31 -1.01 -2.58
C THR A 30 3.22 -0.88 -1.36
N GLY A 31 3.40 -1.98 -0.63
CA GLY A 31 4.45 -2.09 0.37
C GLY A 31 5.81 -1.95 -0.32
N SER A 32 6.77 -1.32 0.36
CA SER A 32 8.16 -1.36 -0.07
C SER A 32 8.59 -2.83 -0.05
N CYS A 33 8.65 -3.48 -1.20
CA CYS A 33 9.23 -4.81 -1.33
C CYS A 33 10.76 -4.81 -1.09
N GLY A 34 11.28 -3.89 -0.26
CA GLY A 34 12.18 -4.11 0.88
C GLY A 34 13.48 -4.88 0.72
N GLY A 35 13.83 -5.38 -0.46
CA GLY A 35 14.98 -6.26 -0.66
C GLY A 35 14.77 -7.44 -1.61
N MET A 36 13.75 -7.45 -2.48
CA MET A 36 13.54 -8.54 -3.46
C MET A 36 14.56 -8.55 -4.62
N ALA A 37 15.70 -7.87 -4.51
CA ALA A 37 16.74 -7.79 -5.53
C ALA A 37 17.42 -9.14 -5.88
N ASN A 38 17.08 -10.22 -5.20
CA ASN A 38 17.57 -11.59 -5.46
C ASN A 38 16.46 -12.56 -5.89
N LEU A 39 15.26 -12.06 -6.20
CA LEU A 39 14.17 -12.90 -6.70
C LEU A 39 14.26 -12.98 -8.22
N GLU A 40 14.35 -14.19 -8.76
CA GLU A 40 14.37 -14.43 -10.22
C GLU A 40 13.09 -13.84 -10.86
N ASP A 41 13.24 -13.20 -12.03
CA ASP A 41 12.15 -12.56 -12.75
C ASP A 41 10.97 -13.53 -12.92
N GLY A 42 9.80 -13.15 -12.39
CA GLY A 42 8.58 -13.95 -12.48
C GLY A 42 8.27 -14.86 -11.29
N ALA A 43 9.09 -14.87 -10.23
CA ALA A 43 8.73 -15.62 -9.02
C ALA A 43 7.53 -14.97 -8.26
N PRO A 44 6.57 -15.78 -7.78
CA PRO A 44 5.37 -15.27 -7.11
C PRO A 44 5.74 -14.64 -5.75
N CYS A 45 5.44 -13.36 -5.59
CA CYS A 45 5.66 -12.65 -4.34
C CYS A 45 4.64 -13.09 -3.27
N LYS A 46 5.01 -14.11 -2.50
CA LYS A 46 4.21 -14.62 -1.37
C LYS A 46 3.98 -13.60 -0.25
N ILE A 47 4.84 -12.56 -0.14
CA ILE A 47 4.74 -11.54 0.91
C ILE A 47 3.73 -10.43 0.55
N CYS A 48 3.54 -10.14 -0.74
CA CYS A 48 2.64 -9.08 -1.24
C CYS A 48 1.29 -9.63 -1.72
N GLY A 49 1.02 -10.93 -1.51
CA GLY A 49 -0.26 -11.56 -1.82
C GLY A 49 -0.60 -11.64 -3.31
N ARG A 50 0.36 -11.39 -4.22
CA ARG A 50 0.13 -11.44 -5.66
C ARG A 50 0.24 -12.88 -6.16
N THR A 51 -0.88 -13.41 -6.64
CA THR A 51 -1.02 -14.79 -7.16
C THR A 51 -0.80 -14.88 -8.67
N THR A 52 -0.56 -13.76 -9.35
CA THR A 52 -0.31 -13.70 -10.80
C THR A 52 1.19 -13.72 -11.08
N ILE A 53 1.61 -14.69 -11.90
CA ILE A 53 2.99 -14.82 -12.39
C ILE A 53 3.27 -13.62 -13.32
N GLY A 54 4.29 -12.81 -13.01
CA GLY A 54 4.73 -11.67 -13.84
C GLY A 54 4.55 -10.28 -13.25
N ASP A 55 3.93 -10.14 -12.07
CA ASP A 55 3.58 -8.82 -11.50
C ASP A 55 4.62 -8.24 -10.53
N CYS A 56 5.77 -8.93 -10.41
CA CYS A 56 6.97 -8.44 -9.73
C CYS A 56 7.90 -7.81 -10.76
N GLU A 57 7.47 -6.70 -11.36
CA GLU A 57 8.30 -5.96 -12.30
C GLU A 57 9.40 -5.23 -11.51
N THR A 58 10.63 -5.70 -11.65
CA THR A 58 11.88 -5.27 -11.01
C THR A 58 12.57 -4.13 -11.75
N ASN A 59 11.80 -3.25 -12.42
CA ASN A 59 12.40 -2.03 -12.99
C ASN A 59 13.03 -1.16 -11.90
#